data_AF-A0A955GQA8-F1
#
_entry.id   AF-A0A955GQA8-F1
#
_cell.length_a   1.000
_cell.length_b   1.000
_cell.length_c   1.000
_cell.angle_alpha   90.00
_cell.angle_beta   90.00
_cell.angle_gamma   90.00
#
_symmetry.space_group_name_H-M   'P 1'
#
loop_
_entity.id
_entity.type
_entity.pdbx_description
1 polymer ?
#
loop_
_entity_poly.entity_id
_entity_poly.type
_entity_poly.pdbx_seq_one_letter_code
_entity_poly.pdbx_strand_id
1 'polypeptide(L)'
;MNNPQTHQKESFIQHAKHVEHDIEQKVIHVQQNALHRFPFLFVGLSTFGAVAVFYGFEKIIDRTPFLADKPLAILLSGFLILVLTGALYRKLN
;
A
#
# COMPACT_ATOMS: atom_id res chain seq x y z
N MET A 1 17.04 4.21 43.86
CA MET A 1 18.09 4.41 42.84
C MET A 1 17.40 4.88 41.56
N ASN A 2 17.22 6.19 41.35
CA ASN A 2 16.56 6.74 40.16
C ASN A 2 17.56 6.69 38.98
N ASN A 3 17.21 5.94 37.92
CA ASN A 3 18.01 5.79 36.73
C ASN A 3 17.66 6.91 35.72
N PRO A 4 18.59 7.82 35.36
CA PRO A 4 18.33 8.97 34.48
C PRO A 4 18.06 8.64 32.99
N GLN A 5 18.10 7.36 32.60
CA GLN A 5 18.01 6.91 31.20
C GLN A 5 16.58 6.78 30.64
N THR A 6 15.53 6.84 31.47
CA THR A 6 14.13 6.67 31.06
C THR A 6 13.49 7.94 30.49
N HIS A 7 13.81 9.13 31.01
CA HIS A 7 13.20 10.39 30.55
C HIS A 7 13.64 10.83 29.15
N GLN A 8 14.82 10.42 28.69
CA GLN A 8 15.31 10.77 27.36
C GLN A 8 14.59 9.97 26.27
N LYS A 9 14.25 8.69 26.50
CA LYS A 9 13.56 7.86 25.50
C LYS A 9 12.10 8.29 25.29
N GLU A 10 11.44 8.78 26.33
CA GLU A 10 10.05 9.24 26.26
C GLU A 10 9.89 10.51 25.42
N SER A 11 10.85 11.45 25.45
CA SER A 11 10.80 12.67 24.64
C SER A 11 11.04 12.43 23.15
N PHE A 12 11.93 11.48 22.80
CA PHE A 12 12.13 11.05 21.41
C PHE A 12 10.93 10.31 20.84
N ILE A 13 10.25 9.47 21.63
CA ILE A 13 9.02 8.79 21.20
C ILE A 13 7.86 9.79 21.05
N GLN A 14 7.76 10.80 21.92
CA GLN A 14 6.76 11.87 21.75
C GLN A 14 7.03 12.76 20.53
N HIS A 15 8.29 13.09 20.23
CA HIS A 15 8.66 13.82 19.01
C HIS A 15 8.39 12.99 17.75
N ALA A 16 8.74 11.70 17.74
CA ALA A 16 8.43 10.82 16.63
C ALA A 16 6.91 10.72 16.38
N LYS A 17 6.12 10.63 17.46
CA LYS A 17 4.66 10.55 17.39
C LYS A 17 4.01 11.85 16.91
N HIS A 18 4.56 13.01 17.27
CA HIS A 18 4.11 14.30 16.75
C HIS A 18 4.44 14.48 15.26
N VAL A 19 5.63 14.06 14.84
CA VAL A 19 6.03 14.08 13.43
C VAL A 19 5.16 13.14 12.60
N GLU A 20 4.83 11.96 13.12
CA GLU A 20 3.91 11.00 12.48
C GLU A 20 2.51 11.61 12.31
N HIS A 21 1.96 12.23 13.36
CA HIS A 21 0.64 12.89 13.30
C HIS A 21 0.61 14.08 12.34
N ASP A 22 1.65 14.91 12.30
CA ASP A 22 1.72 16.07 11.41
C ASP A 22 1.87 15.64 9.93
N ILE A 23 2.57 14.52 9.69
CA ILE A 23 2.69 13.93 8.36
C ILE A 23 1.36 13.32 7.93
N GLU A 24 0.70 12.54 8.78
CA GLU A 24 -0.64 12.00 8.51
C GLU A 24 -1.64 13.09 8.16
N GLN A 25 -1.70 14.16 8.96
CA GLN A 25 -2.61 15.27 8.72
C GLN A 25 -2.29 16.03 7.42
N LYS A 26 -1.01 16.28 7.10
CA LYS A 26 -0.61 16.92 5.84
C LYS A 26 -0.94 16.04 4.63
N VAL A 27 -0.74 14.73 4.71
CA VAL A 27 -1.07 13.79 3.63
C VAL A 27 -2.58 13.76 3.38
N ILE A 28 -3.37 13.68 4.44
CA ILE A 28 -4.85 13.69 4.34
C ILE A 28 -5.33 15.00 3.73
N HIS A 29 -4.77 16.14 4.14
CA HIS A 29 -5.18 17.44 3.63
C HIS A 29 -4.84 17.63 2.14
N VAL A 30 -3.65 17.20 1.70
CA VAL A 30 -3.25 17.27 0.29
C VAL A 30 -4.12 16.34 -0.58
N GLN A 31 -4.41 15.14 -0.09
CA GLN A 31 -5.24 14.17 -0.81
C GLN A 31 -6.68 14.69 -0.97
N GLN A 32 -7.28 15.23 0.09
CA GLN A 32 -8.63 15.81 0.06
C GLN A 32 -8.72 17.01 -0.90
N ASN A 33 -7.70 17.86 -0.92
CA ASN A 33 -7.68 19.03 -1.79
C ASN A 33 -7.54 18.65 -3.28
N ALA A 34 -6.75 17.60 -3.59
CA ALA A 34 -6.63 17.06 -4.94
C ALA A 34 -7.94 16.40 -5.43
N LEU A 35 -8.60 15.64 -4.54
CA LEU A 35 -9.90 15.01 -4.81
C LEU A 35 -11.01 16.04 -5.10
N HIS A 36 -11.07 17.12 -4.32
CA HIS A 36 -12.05 18.19 -4.51
C HIS A 36 -11.79 19.05 -5.75
N ARG A 37 -10.52 19.30 -6.08
CA ARG A 37 -10.14 20.16 -7.20
C ARG A 37 -10.25 19.45 -8.55
N PHE A 38 -10.04 18.13 -8.59
CA PHE A 38 -10.03 17.33 -9.81
C PHE A 38 -10.81 16.01 -9.69
N PRO A 39 -12.11 16.05 -9.34
CA PRO A 39 -12.88 14.84 -9.06
C PRO A 39 -12.96 13.91 -10.29
N PHE A 40 -13.16 14.47 -11.48
CA PHE A 40 -13.24 13.68 -12.72
C PHE A 40 -11.91 13.02 -13.09
N LEU A 41 -10.78 13.71 -12.91
CA LEU A 41 -9.47 13.11 -13.17
C LEU A 41 -9.17 12.01 -12.16
N PHE A 42 -9.54 12.20 -10.88
CA PHE A 42 -9.32 11.17 -9.87
C PHE A 42 -10.15 9.93 -10.16
N VAL A 43 -11.46 10.08 -10.41
CA VAL A 43 -12.35 8.96 -10.77
C VAL A 43 -11.89 8.30 -12.06
N GLY A 44 -11.54 9.10 -13.08
CA GLY A 44 -11.03 8.60 -14.35
C GLY A 44 -9.73 7.82 -14.18
N LEU A 45 -8.78 8.33 -13.40
CA LEU A 45 -7.50 7.69 -13.13
C LEU A 45 -7.66 6.43 -12.30
N SER A 46 -8.51 6.43 -11.28
CA SER A 46 -8.82 5.23 -10.48
C SER A 46 -9.48 4.16 -11.33
N THR A 47 -10.46 4.53 -12.17
CA THR A 47 -11.15 3.61 -13.08
C THR A 47 -10.19 3.05 -14.11
N PHE A 48 -9.41 3.93 -14.75
CA PHE A 48 -8.39 3.54 -15.72
C PHE A 48 -7.35 2.63 -15.08
N GLY A 49 -6.87 2.95 -13.89
CA GLY A 49 -5.93 2.12 -13.14
C GLY A 49 -6.49 0.73 -12.86
N ALA A 50 -7.74 0.63 -12.40
CA ALA A 50 -8.39 -0.64 -12.18
C ALA A 50 -8.51 -1.46 -13.48
N VAL A 51 -8.99 -0.84 -14.56
CA VAL A 51 -9.11 -1.49 -15.88
C VAL A 51 -7.74 -1.91 -16.42
N ALA A 52 -6.71 -1.07 -16.28
CA ALA A 52 -5.35 -1.37 -16.73
C ALA A 52 -4.75 -2.55 -15.97
N VAL A 53 -5.02 -2.67 -14.67
CA VAL A 53 -4.60 -3.83 -13.86
C VAL A 53 -5.32 -5.09 -14.34
N PHE A 54 -6.64 -5.07 -14.51
CA PHE A 54 -7.39 -6.23 -15.00
C PHE A 54 -6.91 -6.68 -16.39
N TYR A 55 -6.79 -5.74 -17.34
CA TYR A 55 -6.34 -6.03 -18.70
C TYR A 55 -4.87 -6.49 -18.73
N GLY A 56 -4.04 -5.93 -17.85
CA GLY A 56 -2.67 -6.37 -17.65
C GLY A 56 -2.59 -7.82 -17.20
N PHE A 57 -3.42 -8.21 -16.21
CA PHE A 57 -3.48 -9.59 -15.74
C PHE A 57 -3.94 -10.55 -16.85
N GLU A 58 -5.01 -10.24 -17.56
CA GLU A 58 -5.49 -11.06 -18.70
C GLU A 58 -4.36 -11.30 -19.71
N LYS A 59 -3.67 -10.23 -20.11
CA LYS A 59 -2.58 -10.31 -21.07
C LYS A 59 -1.35 -11.06 -20.55
N ILE A 60 -1.03 -10.96 -19.26
CA ILE A 60 0.06 -11.70 -18.62
C ILE A 60 -0.27 -13.20 -18.55
N ILE A 61 -1.52 -13.53 -18.22
CA ILE A 61 -2.01 -14.91 -18.15
C ILE A 61 -1.96 -15.54 -19.54
N ASP A 62 -2.48 -14.87 -20.56
CA ASP A 62 -2.50 -15.36 -21.95
C ASP A 62 -1.09 -15.52 -22.56
N ARG A 63 -0.17 -14.61 -22.22
CA ARG A 63 1.24 -14.68 -22.67
C ARG A 63 2.02 -15.80 -22.00
N THR A 64 1.57 -16.28 -20.85
CA THR A 64 2.31 -17.26 -20.06
C THR A 64 1.60 -18.61 -20.18
N PRO A 65 2.06 -19.53 -21.06
CA PRO A 65 1.36 -20.79 -21.34
C PRO A 65 1.12 -21.62 -20.06
N PHE A 66 2.01 -21.52 -19.07
CA PHE A 66 1.84 -22.18 -17.77
C PHE A 66 0.62 -21.68 -16.96
N LEU A 67 0.25 -20.40 -17.08
CA LEU A 67 -0.94 -19.84 -16.44
C LEU A 67 -2.19 -20.02 -17.30
N ALA A 68 -2.07 -19.91 -18.63
CA ALA A 68 -3.18 -20.08 -19.56
C ALA A 68 -3.77 -21.51 -19.55
N ASP A 69 -2.92 -22.54 -19.53
CA ASP A 69 -3.35 -23.93 -19.65
C ASP A 69 -3.83 -24.55 -18.31
N LYS A 70 -3.52 -23.90 -17.18
CA LYS A 70 -3.75 -24.45 -15.84
C LYS A 70 -4.37 -23.41 -14.90
N PRO A 71 -5.70 -23.40 -14.71
CA PRO A 71 -6.36 -22.43 -13.84
C PRO A 71 -5.89 -22.49 -12.38
N LEU A 72 -5.45 -23.67 -11.91
CA LEU A 72 -4.83 -23.83 -10.59
C LEU A 72 -3.50 -23.06 -10.44
N ALA A 73 -2.73 -22.88 -11.53
CA ALA A 73 -1.49 -22.12 -11.49
C ALA A 73 -1.75 -20.63 -11.26
N ILE A 74 -2.83 -20.10 -11.82
CA ILE A 74 -3.29 -18.72 -11.56
C ILE A 74 -3.61 -18.56 -10.06
N LEU A 75 -4.41 -19.47 -9.50
CA LEU A 75 -4.79 -19.45 -8.08
C LEU A 75 -3.55 -19.50 -7.16
N LEU A 76 -2.61 -20.39 -7.44
CA LEU A 76 -1.37 -20.53 -6.66
C LEU A 76 -0.51 -19.28 -6.76
N SER A 77 -0.43 -18.66 -7.95
CA SER A 77 0.34 -17.42 -8.13
C SER A 77 -0.25 -16.25 -7.33
N GLY A 78 -1.58 -16.10 -7.34
CA GLY A 78 -2.29 -15.12 -6.51
C GLY A 78 -2.08 -15.36 -5.02
N PHE A 79 -2.21 -16.61 -4.57
CA PHE A 79 -1.95 -16.98 -3.17
C PHE A 79 -0.50 -16.69 -2.75
N LEU A 80 0.47 -17.02 -3.61
CA LEU A 80 1.88 -16.76 -3.37
C LEU A 80 2.15 -15.26 -3.22
N ILE A 81 1.58 -14.43 -4.11
CA ILE A 81 1.68 -12.97 -4.01
C ILE A 81 1.08 -12.49 -2.69
N LEU A 82 -0.11 -12.99 -2.31
CA LEU A 82 -0.77 -12.58 -1.08
C LEU A 82 0.05 -12.93 0.18
N VAL A 83 0.64 -14.13 0.22
CA VAL A 83 1.54 -14.55 1.30
C VAL A 83 2.79 -13.68 1.33
N LEU A 84 3.39 -13.39 0.17
CA LEU A 84 4.57 -12.53 0.08
C LEU A 84 4.27 -11.11 0.52
N THR A 85 3.18 -10.51 0.07
CA THR A 85 2.77 -9.17 0.46
C THR A 85 2.42 -9.11 1.94
N GLY A 86 1.68 -10.09 2.47
CA GLY A 86 1.37 -10.17 3.90
C GLY A 86 2.61 -10.37 4.76
N ALA A 87 3.56 -11.21 4.31
CA ALA A 87 4.85 -11.39 4.98
C ALA A 87 5.72 -10.14 4.93
N LEU A 88 5.70 -9.41 3.81
CA LEU A 88 6.41 -8.14 3.66
C LEU A 88 5.82 -7.07 4.58
N TYR A 89 4.50 -6.99 4.69
CA TYR A 89 3.80 -6.10 5.61
C TYR A 89 4.16 -6.40 7.07
N ARG A 90 4.18 -7.68 7.43
CA ARG A 90 4.60 -8.14 8.77
C ARG A 90 6.08 -7.83 9.09
N LYS A 91 6.93 -7.60 8.09
CA LYS A 91 8.33 -7.21 8.30
C LYS A 91 8.50 -5.70 8.48
N LEU A 92 7.53 -4.91 8.04
CA LEU A 92 7.56 -3.45 8.09
C LEU A 92 6.89 -2.88 9.35
N ASN A 93 6.13 -3.70 10.07
CA ASN A 93 5.53 -3.43 11.38
C ASN A 93 6.20 -4.31 12.45
#